data_AF-A0AAE1MJ08-F1
#
_entry.id   AF-A0AAE1MJ08-F1
#
_cell.length_a   1.000
_cell.length_b   1.000
_cell.length_c   1.000
_cell.angle_alpha   90.00
_cell.angle_beta   90.00
_cell.angle_gamma   90.00
#
_symmetry.space_group_name_H-M   'P 1'
#
loop_
_entity.id
_entity.type
_entity.pdbx_description
1 polymer ?
#
loop_
_entity_poly.entity_id
_entity_poly.type
_entity_poly.pdbx_seq_one_letter_code
_entity_poly.pdbx_strand_id
1 'polypeptide(L)'
;MAEEKKKEGHILMVPYMAHGHLIPFLALARLIHQQTSFTITIANTPLNIQHLQSAISSSSSSSSSSSSNIHLASLPFEPTSHGLPPHIENAEKLPPPLLPNLGLASLSLQPHLRTLISRITEEEGRPPLCIIFDVF
;
A
#
# COMPACT_ATOMS: atom_id res chain seq x y z
N MET A 1 23.76 -26.22 -3.36
CA MET A 1 23.95 -24.76 -3.54
C MET A 1 22.57 -24.17 -3.71
N ALA A 2 22.13 -23.31 -2.79
CA ALA A 2 20.80 -22.71 -2.87
C ALA A 2 20.83 -21.62 -3.95
N GLU A 3 20.03 -21.80 -4.98
CA GLU A 3 19.86 -20.83 -6.05
C GLU A 3 19.13 -19.61 -5.46
N GLU A 4 19.81 -18.48 -5.32
CA GLU A 4 19.15 -17.22 -4.99
C GLU A 4 18.14 -16.91 -6.11
N LYS A 5 16.85 -17.07 -5.83
CA LYS A 5 15.78 -16.66 -6.75
C LYS A 5 15.95 -15.17 -7.03
N LYS A 6 16.45 -14.84 -8.22
CA LYS A 6 16.51 -13.46 -8.73
C LYS A 6 15.09 -12.90 -8.75
N LYS A 7 14.79 -11.91 -7.90
CA LYS A 7 13.47 -11.25 -7.85
C LYS A 7 13.12 -10.71 -9.25
N GLU A 8 12.08 -11.24 -9.87
CA GLU A 8 11.76 -10.96 -11.29
C GLU A 8 11.25 -9.52 -11.52
N GLY A 9 10.87 -8.79 -10.47
CA GLY A 9 10.30 -7.45 -10.58
C GLY A 9 9.75 -6.96 -9.24
N HIS A 10 9.49 -5.65 -9.16
CA HIS A 10 8.81 -5.01 -8.03
C HIS A 10 7.56 -4.31 -8.53
N ILE A 11 6.40 -4.64 -7.98
CA ILE A 11 5.13 -3.95 -8.24
C ILE A 11 4.80 -3.08 -7.02
N LEU A 12 4.62 -1.78 -7.25
CA LEU A 12 4.15 -0.85 -6.24
C LEU A 12 2.65 -0.62 -6.42
N MET A 13 1.89 -0.77 -5.35
CA MET A 13 0.45 -0.60 -5.31
C MET A 13 0.09 0.59 -4.42
N VAL A 14 -0.75 1.48 -4.92
CA VAL A 14 -1.14 2.72 -4.24
C VAL A 14 -2.67 2.84 -4.26
N PRO A 15 -3.38 2.06 -3.42
CA PRO A 15 -4.84 2.14 -3.30
C PRO A 15 -5.29 3.46 -2.69
N TYR A 16 -6.53 3.87 -3.01
CA TYR A 16 -7.18 4.98 -2.32
C TYR A 16 -7.44 4.62 -0.84
N MET A 17 -7.51 5.63 0.03
CA MET A 17 -7.70 5.48 1.48
C MET A 17 -9.15 5.16 1.85
N ALA A 18 -9.68 4.09 1.28
CA ALA A 18 -10.99 3.55 1.55
C ALA A 18 -10.94 2.02 1.61
N HIS A 19 -11.63 1.38 2.54
CA HIS A 19 -11.68 -0.08 2.66
C HIS A 19 -12.14 -0.77 1.36
N GLY A 20 -13.09 -0.16 0.65
CA GLY A 20 -13.54 -0.62 -0.67
C GLY A 20 -12.43 -0.69 -1.74
N HIS A 21 -11.29 -0.06 -1.48
CA HIS A 21 -10.10 -0.05 -2.35
C HIS A 21 -8.94 -0.84 -1.72
N LEU A 22 -8.68 -0.63 -0.43
CA LEU A 22 -7.61 -1.31 0.31
C LEU A 22 -7.71 -2.84 0.27
N ILE A 23 -8.91 -3.39 0.52
CA ILE A 23 -9.10 -4.85 0.58
C ILE A 23 -9.00 -5.49 -0.81
N PRO A 24 -9.61 -4.95 -1.88
CA PRO A 24 -9.38 -5.46 -3.23
C PRO A 24 -7.93 -5.39 -3.69
N PHE A 25 -7.20 -4.32 -3.36
CA PHE A 25 -5.76 -4.24 -3.66
C PHE A 25 -4.95 -5.31 -2.92
N LEU A 26 -5.26 -5.59 -1.65
CA LEU A 26 -4.64 -6.70 -0.92
C LEU A 26 -4.95 -8.05 -1.55
N ALA A 27 -6.19 -8.28 -1.99
CA ALA A 27 -6.58 -9.50 -2.70
C ALA A 27 -5.84 -9.62 -4.04
N LEU A 28 -5.73 -8.54 -4.80
CA LEU A 28 -4.98 -8.48 -6.05
C LEU A 28 -3.49 -8.78 -5.82
N ALA A 29 -2.88 -8.18 -4.79
CA ALA A 29 -1.50 -8.46 -4.41
C ALA A 29 -1.28 -9.95 -4.13
N ARG A 30 -2.20 -10.60 -3.41
CA ARG A 30 -2.15 -12.05 -3.15
C ARG A 30 -2.24 -12.86 -4.44
N LEU A 31 -3.14 -12.50 -5.37
CA LEU A 31 -3.29 -13.19 -6.65
C LEU A 31 -2.03 -13.06 -7.52
N ILE A 32 -1.45 -11.86 -7.63
CA ILE A 32 -0.21 -11.64 -8.39
C ILE A 32 0.95 -12.41 -7.74
N HIS A 33 1.04 -12.39 -6.41
CA HIS A 33 2.09 -13.11 -5.69
C HIS A 33 2.00 -14.63 -5.90
N GLN A 34 0.80 -15.20 -5.99
CA GLN A 34 0.60 -16.62 -6.26
C GLN A 34 1.05 -17.05 -7.67
N GLN A 35 1.03 -16.13 -8.64
CA GLN A 35 1.33 -16.42 -10.04
C GLN A 35 2.75 -16.00 -10.48
N THR A 36 3.45 -15.20 -9.67
CA THR A 36 4.70 -14.55 -10.08
C THR A 36 5.72 -14.53 -8.94
N SER A 37 7.01 -14.41 -9.28
CA SER A 37 8.06 -14.18 -8.27
C SER A 37 8.26 -12.69 -7.94
N PHE A 38 7.29 -11.83 -8.25
CA PHE A 38 7.40 -10.39 -8.02
C PHE A 38 7.36 -10.05 -6.53
N THR A 39 8.15 -9.05 -6.15
CA THR A 39 7.96 -8.34 -4.88
C THR A 39 6.81 -7.35 -5.06
N ILE A 40 5.90 -7.29 -4.09
CA ILE A 40 4.77 -6.38 -4.13
C ILE A 40 4.81 -5.50 -2.89
N THR A 41 4.76 -4.19 -3.06
CA THR A 41 4.63 -3.24 -1.95
C THR A 41 3.29 -2.53 -2.07
N ILE A 42 2.48 -2.56 -1.02
CA ILE A 42 1.27 -1.73 -0.91
C ILE A 42 1.62 -0.52 -0.06
N ALA A 43 1.53 0.68 -0.64
CA ALA A 43 1.81 1.94 0.03
C ALA A 43 0.51 2.65 0.42
N ASN A 44 0.42 3.09 1.67
CA ASN A 44 -0.72 3.87 2.16
C ASN A 44 -0.35 4.63 3.45
N THR A 45 -1.31 5.37 4.02
CA THR A 45 -1.14 6.13 5.27
C THR A 45 -0.97 5.21 6.49
N PRO A 46 -0.41 5.69 7.61
CA PRO A 46 -0.04 4.84 8.75
C PRO A 46 -1.18 3.99 9.32
N LEU A 47 -2.37 4.57 9.51
CA LEU A 47 -3.51 3.84 10.09
C LEU A 47 -4.10 2.83 9.11
N ASN A 48 -4.07 3.12 7.81
CA ASN A 48 -4.49 2.17 6.77
C ASN A 48 -3.49 1.01 6.63
N ILE A 49 -2.19 1.26 6.79
CA ILE A 49 -1.17 0.20 6.85
C ILE A 49 -1.38 -0.72 8.06
N GLN A 50 -1.67 -0.16 9.24
CA GLN A 50 -1.99 -0.97 10.43
C GLN A 50 -3.25 -1.83 10.22
N HIS A 51 -4.26 -1.29 9.54
CA HIS A 51 -5.45 -2.06 9.16
C HIS A 51 -5.10 -3.22 8.23
N LEU A 52 -4.29 -2.99 7.20
CA LEU A 52 -3.83 -4.04 6.26
C LEU A 52 -2.98 -5.10 6.97
N GLN A 53 -2.07 -4.71 7.86
CA GLN A 53 -1.28 -5.64 8.68
C GLN A 53 -2.21 -6.58 9.46
N SER A 54 -3.22 -6.02 10.12
CA SER A 54 -4.21 -6.80 10.87
C SER A 54 -4.96 -7.79 9.97
N ALA A 55 -5.40 -7.34 8.78
CA ALA A 55 -6.09 -8.19 7.81
C ALA A 55 -5.21 -9.35 7.29
N ILE A 56 -3.90 -9.12 7.12
CA ILE A 56 -2.94 -10.15 6.76
C ILE A 56 -2.77 -11.17 7.90
N SER A 57 -2.59 -10.69 9.14
CA SER A 57 -2.41 -11.56 10.31
C SER A 57 -3.64 -12.45 10.56
N SER A 58 -4.86 -11.91 10.48
CA SER A 58 -6.09 -12.68 10.68
C SER A 58 -6.32 -13.77 9.61
N SER A 59 -5.77 -13.60 8.41
CA SER A 59 -5.92 -14.58 7.31
C SER A 59 -4.91 -15.74 7.39
N SER A 60 -3.89 -15.64 8.25
CA SER A 60 -2.72 -16.55 8.24
C SER A 60 -2.90 -17.82 9.08
N SER A 61 -4.07 -18.04 9.67
CA SER A 61 -4.40 -19.22 10.50
C SER A 61 -4.63 -20.50 9.70
N SER A 62 -4.68 -20.43 8.36
CA SER A 62 -4.83 -21.59 7.46
C SER A 62 -3.66 -21.65 6.49
N SER A 63 -2.61 -22.35 6.90
CA SER A 63 -1.66 -23.11 6.07
C SER A 63 -1.25 -22.49 4.72
N SER A 64 -0.35 -21.50 4.74
CA SER A 64 0.79 -21.36 3.82
C SER A 64 1.59 -20.11 4.18
N SER A 65 2.86 -20.30 4.56
CA SER A 65 3.83 -19.24 4.90
C SER A 65 4.30 -18.41 3.69
N SER A 66 3.42 -18.18 2.71
CA SER A 66 3.72 -17.55 1.41
C SER A 66 3.15 -16.13 1.30
N SER A 67 3.30 -15.32 2.35
CA SER A 67 3.13 -13.86 2.25
C SER A 67 4.47 -13.12 2.25
N SER A 68 5.59 -13.84 2.15
CA SER A 68 6.95 -13.30 2.32
C SER A 68 7.32 -12.19 1.34
N ASN A 69 6.59 -12.03 0.23
CA ASN A 69 6.87 -10.99 -0.78
C ASN A 69 5.79 -9.89 -0.87
N ILE A 70 4.82 -9.82 0.04
CA ILE A 70 3.89 -8.67 0.13
C ILE A 70 4.34 -7.76 1.27
N HIS A 71 4.89 -6.62 0.90
CA HIS A 71 5.39 -5.59 1.79
C HIS A 71 4.34 -4.48 1.96
N LEU A 72 4.36 -3.83 3.10
CA LEU A 72 3.49 -2.70 3.41
C LEU A 72 4.37 -1.48 3.71
N ALA A 73 4.12 -0.36 3.02
CA ALA A 73 4.88 0.88 3.18
C ALA A 73 3.98 2.00 3.70
N SER A 74 4.38 2.57 4.84
CA SER A 74 3.69 3.72 5.42
C SER A 74 4.16 5.02 4.80
N LEU A 75 3.22 5.79 4.23
CA LEU A 75 3.43 7.14 3.72
C LEU A 75 3.01 8.13 4.81
N PRO A 76 3.90 9.02 5.28
CA PRO A 76 3.54 10.04 6.25
C PRO A 76 2.33 10.85 5.80
N PHE A 77 1.38 11.01 6.72
CA PHE A 77 0.13 11.70 6.50
C PHE A 77 -0.30 12.37 7.79
N GLU A 78 -0.73 13.62 7.70
CA GLU A 78 -1.14 14.43 8.85
C GLU A 78 -2.55 14.98 8.55
N PRO A 79 -3.62 14.36 9.08
CA PRO A 79 -4.99 14.71 8.71
C PRO A 79 -5.38 16.16 9.05
N THR A 80 -4.87 16.66 10.18
CA THR A 80 -5.29 17.92 10.78
C THR A 80 -4.87 19.16 9.97
N SER A 81 -3.76 19.12 9.25
CA SER A 81 -3.31 20.15 8.28
C SER A 81 -4.20 20.24 7.04
N HIS A 82 -5.05 19.24 6.83
CA HIS A 82 -5.99 19.18 5.71
C HIS A 82 -7.46 19.39 6.15
N GLY A 83 -7.69 19.84 7.39
CA GLY A 83 -9.05 20.06 7.90
C GLY A 83 -9.83 18.76 8.11
N LEU A 84 -9.12 17.64 8.31
CA LEU A 84 -9.72 16.37 8.72
C LEU A 84 -9.60 16.20 10.24
N PRO A 85 -10.48 15.39 10.87
CA PRO A 85 -10.36 15.08 12.29
C PRO A 85 -9.04 14.32 12.59
N PRO A 86 -8.48 14.48 13.80
CA PRO A 86 -7.27 13.78 14.18
C PRO A 86 -7.47 12.27 14.13
N HIS A 87 -6.43 11.53 13.72
CA HIS A 87 -6.44 10.07 13.60
C HIS A 87 -7.50 9.49 12.65
N ILE A 88 -8.01 10.30 11.70
CA ILE A 88 -8.88 9.81 10.64
C ILE A 88 -8.16 9.96 9.29
N GLU A 89 -7.77 8.82 8.73
CA GLU A 89 -7.04 8.73 7.46
C GLU A 89 -7.81 7.91 6.42
N ASN A 90 -9.09 7.61 6.68
CA ASN A 90 -9.85 6.64 5.92
C ASN A 90 -11.28 7.15 5.67
N ALA A 91 -11.74 7.02 4.43
CA ALA A 91 -13.01 7.57 3.95
C ALA A 91 -14.22 7.05 4.74
N GLU A 92 -14.23 5.78 5.13
CA GLU A 92 -15.34 5.15 5.85
C GLU A 92 -15.56 5.73 7.24
N LYS A 93 -14.56 6.39 7.81
CA LYS A 93 -14.65 7.06 9.13
C LYS A 93 -15.01 8.54 9.02
N LEU A 94 -15.16 9.08 7.81
CA LEU A 94 -15.46 10.49 7.61
C LEU A 94 -16.95 10.73 7.34
N PRO A 95 -17.52 11.82 7.86
CA PRO A 95 -18.84 12.27 7.42
C PRO A 95 -18.76 12.74 5.95
N PRO A 96 -19.84 12.59 5.15
CA PRO A 96 -19.83 12.90 3.71
C PRO A 96 -19.28 14.29 3.33
N PRO A 97 -19.54 15.38 4.08
CA PRO A 97 -18.99 16.70 3.77
C PRO A 97 -17.46 16.81 3.82
N LEU A 98 -16.78 15.89 4.52
CA LEU A 98 -15.32 15.88 4.65
C LEU A 98 -14.62 14.95 3.65
N LEU A 99 -15.36 14.17 2.85
CA LEU A 99 -14.77 13.32 1.82
C LEU A 99 -13.96 14.10 0.76
N PRO A 100 -14.40 15.30 0.30
CA PRO A 100 -13.58 16.12 -0.61
C PRO A 100 -12.25 16.55 0.02
N ASN A 101 -12.24 16.83 1.33
CA ASN A 101 -11.01 17.19 2.03
C ASN A 101 -10.01 16.03 2.03
N LEU A 102 -10.49 14.78 2.21
CA LEU A 102 -9.63 13.59 2.10
C LEU A 102 -9.08 13.41 0.69
N GLY A 103 -9.90 13.65 -0.34
CA GLY A 103 -9.47 13.62 -1.73
C GLY A 103 -8.38 14.65 -2.03
N LEU A 104 -8.51 15.88 -1.52
CA LEU A 104 -7.47 16.90 -1.66
C LEU A 104 -6.22 16.58 -0.82
N ALA A 105 -6.41 16.04 0.38
CA ALA A 105 -5.33 15.63 1.27
C ALA A 105 -4.48 14.51 0.66
N SER A 106 -5.06 13.63 -0.17
CA SER A 106 -4.34 12.55 -0.85
C SER A 106 -3.15 13.06 -1.69
N LEU A 107 -3.28 14.26 -2.25
CA LEU A 107 -2.23 14.88 -3.08
C LEU A 107 -0.95 15.15 -2.27
N SER A 108 -1.05 15.33 -0.95
CA SER A 108 0.11 15.49 -0.05
C SER A 108 0.99 14.23 0.03
N LEU A 109 0.48 13.07 -0.40
CA LEU A 109 1.23 11.82 -0.42
C LEU A 109 2.23 11.75 -1.58
N GLN A 110 2.08 12.59 -2.61
CA GLN A 110 2.95 12.58 -3.80
C GLN A 110 4.46 12.64 -3.48
N PRO A 111 4.97 13.59 -2.66
CA PRO A 111 6.41 13.63 -2.33
C PRO A 111 6.88 12.38 -1.58
N HIS A 112 6.06 11.84 -0.69
CA HIS A 112 6.37 10.62 0.07
C HIS A 112 6.43 9.40 -0.85
N LEU A 113 5.52 9.33 -1.82
CA LEU A 113 5.51 8.28 -2.82
C LEU A 113 6.71 8.36 -3.76
N ARG A 114 7.11 9.57 -4.21
CA ARG A 114 8.34 9.75 -4.99
C ARG A 114 9.57 9.30 -4.22
N THR A 115 9.63 9.60 -2.93
CA THR A 115 10.70 9.15 -2.04
C THR A 115 10.73 7.62 -1.94
N LEU A 116 9.57 6.97 -1.78
CA LEU A 116 9.46 5.52 -1.77
C LEU A 116 9.95 4.90 -3.08
N ILE A 117 9.56 5.47 -4.23
CA ILE A 117 10.02 5.00 -5.55
C ILE A 117 11.54 5.15 -5.68
N SER A 118 12.12 6.28 -5.23
CA SER A 118 13.58 6.49 -5.23
C SER A 118 14.28 5.44 -4.39
N ARG A 119 13.79 5.21 -3.16
CA ARG A 119 14.33 4.17 -2.27
C ARG A 119 14.31 2.80 -2.93
N ILE A 120 13.18 2.37 -3.49
CA ILE A 120 13.08 1.08 -4.18
C ILE A 120 14.08 1.03 -5.35
N THR A 121 14.21 2.12 -6.09
CA THR A 121 15.14 2.22 -7.23
C THR A 121 16.60 2.07 -6.79
N GLU A 122 16.97 2.71 -5.69
CA GLU A 122 18.32 2.65 -5.11
C GLU A 122 18.63 1.27 -4.53
N GLU A 123 17.69 0.69 -3.77
CA GLU A 123 17.85 -0.62 -3.12
C GLU A 123 17.91 -1.77 -4.14
N GLU A 124 17.15 -1.69 -5.24
CA GLU A 124 17.10 -2.74 -6.25
C GLU A 124 17.95 -2.47 -7.49
N GLY A 125 18.55 -1.28 -7.61
CA GLY A 125 19.30 -0.83 -8.79
C GLY A 125 18.44 -0.62 -10.04
N ARG A 126 17.11 -0.61 -9.91
CA ARG A 126 16.13 -0.41 -10.98
C ARG A 126 14.78 0.07 -10.42
N PRO A 127 14.00 0.85 -11.16
CA PRO A 127 12.68 1.29 -10.68
C PRO A 127 11.69 0.12 -10.57
N PRO A 128 10.56 0.30 -9.84
CA PRO A 128 9.45 -0.64 -9.88
C PRO A 128 9.06 -0.97 -11.33
N LEU A 129 8.84 -2.25 -11.60
CA LEU A 129 8.41 -2.75 -12.91
C LEU A 129 7.07 -2.16 -13.32
N CYS A 130 6.16 -2.02 -12.36
CA CYS A 130 4.83 -1.48 -12.54
C CYS A 130 4.41 -0.75 -11.28
N ILE A 131 3.65 0.34 -11.46
CA ILE A 131 2.93 0.99 -10.37
C ILE A 131 1.45 0.93 -10.69
N ILE A 132 0.68 0.31 -9.80
CA ILE A 132 -0.77 0.20 -9.90
C ILE A 132 -1.37 1.25 -8.97
N PHE A 133 -1.99 2.26 -9.56
CA PHE A 133 -2.67 3.34 -8.84
C PHE A 133 -4.17 3.15 -8.85
N ASP A 134 -4.80 3.69 -7.81
CA ASP A 134 -6.24 3.93 -7.82
C ASP A 134 -6.64 5.00 -8.84
N VAL A 135 -7.94 5.13 -9.10
CA VAL A 135 -8.49 6.14 -10.01
C VAL A 135 -8.63 7.52 -9.35
N PHE A 136 -8.49 7.58 -8.03
CA PHE A 136 -8.67 8.77 -7.18
C PHE A 136 -7.35 9.44 -6.79
#